data_AF-A0A2H9LTH4-F1
#
_entry.id   AF-A0A2H9LTH4-F1
#
_cell.length_a   1.000
_cell.length_b   1.000
_cell.length_c   1.000
_cell.angle_alpha   90.00
_cell.angle_beta   90.00
_cell.angle_gamma   90.00
#
_symmetry.space_group_name_H-M   'P 1'
#
loop_
_entity.id
_entity.type
_entity.pdbx_description
1 polymer ?
#
loop_
_entity_poly.entity_id
_entity_poly.type
_entity_poly.pdbx_seq_one_letter_code
_entity_poly.pdbx_strand_id
1 'polypeptide(L)'
;MIINDSIKYRKGRAPNIINADDDSYVIVGSRSHGHRISEDSIDKLVNSLKNVVALKMEGDERMYEELHPLSTEVVVKTSVGSVPTSYFPESDKEDLGKKLLKYNVPEEMVEIYIPLAHIRLNDGVLYNPDGIPLLLLMNKKRFFFIDPVRAEINFSNICNYWADNKLNKKDLLHFSFDFEKFLGDIREYEFWMPDLKKFRKDYQGKIAVCSGDYHTFFVKKILDGKEPQKPDWVNHIDKRRENLNTPQDAEKLKSIYRNLEEALNP
;
A
#
# COMPACT_ATOMS: atom_id res chain seq x y z
N MET A 1 -4.81 -32.31 -4.41
CA MET A 1 -4.51 -30.90 -4.08
C MET A 1 -3.07 -30.66 -4.51
N ILE A 2 -2.89 -30.10 -5.71
CA ILE A 2 -1.55 -29.86 -6.27
C ILE A 2 -1.08 -28.56 -5.62
N ILE A 3 -0.20 -28.68 -4.63
CA ILE A 3 0.54 -27.54 -4.09
C ILE A 3 1.45 -27.10 -5.23
N ASN A 4 1.20 -25.90 -5.73
CA ASN A 4 1.91 -25.35 -6.87
C ASN A 4 3.30 -24.90 -6.36
N ASP A 5 4.26 -25.83 -6.35
CA ASP A 5 5.67 -25.66 -5.95
C ASP A 5 6.48 -24.69 -6.83
N SER A 6 5.82 -23.85 -7.63
CA SER A 6 6.45 -22.92 -8.57
C SER A 6 6.75 -21.52 -8.00
N ILE A 7 6.36 -21.24 -6.75
CA ILE A 7 6.91 -20.07 -6.04
C ILE A 7 8.32 -20.45 -5.60
N LYS A 8 9.31 -20.20 -6.47
CA LYS A 8 10.74 -20.19 -6.10
C LYS A 8 10.87 -19.38 -4.81
N TYR A 9 11.03 -20.07 -3.67
CA TYR A 9 11.22 -19.47 -2.37
C TYR A 9 12.51 -18.63 -2.42
N ARG A 10 12.38 -17.35 -2.74
CA ARG A 10 13.45 -16.37 -2.61
C ARG A 10 13.94 -16.47 -1.16
N LYS A 11 15.28 -16.42 -0.96
CA LYS A 11 15.90 -16.36 0.38
C LYS A 11 15.05 -15.50 1.31
N GLY A 12 14.66 -16.06 2.46
CA GLY A 12 13.84 -15.36 3.44
C GLY A 12 14.43 -13.99 3.74
N ARG A 13 13.57 -12.98 3.90
CA ARG A 13 14.00 -11.60 4.17
C ARG A 13 13.80 -11.30 5.65
N ALA A 14 14.79 -10.68 6.28
CA ALA A 14 14.65 -10.19 7.64
C ALA A 14 13.57 -9.10 7.69
N PRO A 15 12.70 -9.12 8.73
CA PRO A 15 11.73 -8.06 8.94
C PRO A 15 12.43 -6.79 9.41
N ASN A 16 11.81 -5.65 9.15
CA ASN A 16 12.25 -4.39 9.74
C ASN A 16 11.71 -4.29 11.16
N ILE A 17 12.59 -4.29 12.17
CA ILE A 17 12.19 -4.22 13.59
C ILE A 17 12.64 -2.88 14.14
N ILE A 18 11.68 -2.05 14.56
CA ILE A 18 11.91 -0.74 15.14
C ILE A 18 11.39 -0.76 16.58
N ASN A 19 12.30 -0.64 17.55
CA ASN A 19 11.94 -0.54 18.96
C ASN A 19 11.92 0.94 19.38
N ALA A 20 11.03 1.29 20.30
CA ALA A 20 11.10 2.55 21.01
C ALA A 20 12.29 2.54 22.01
N ASP A 21 12.92 3.70 22.23
CA ASP A 21 14.05 3.81 23.17
C ASP A 21 13.63 3.50 24.62
N ASP A 22 12.37 3.77 24.97
CA ASP A 22 11.77 3.53 26.28
C ASP A 22 11.04 2.18 26.40
N ASP A 23 11.21 1.30 25.41
CA ASP A 23 10.51 0.01 25.28
C ASP A 23 8.96 0.10 25.28
N SER A 24 8.40 1.29 25.03
CA SER A 24 6.94 1.51 25.02
C SER A 24 6.23 0.92 23.80
N TYR A 25 6.95 0.63 22.72
CA TYR A 25 6.41 -0.06 21.55
C TYR A 25 7.49 -0.79 20.75
N VAL A 26 7.04 -1.73 19.91
CA VAL A 26 7.80 -2.34 18.83
C VAL A 26 6.98 -2.32 17.53
N ILE A 27 7.61 -1.92 16.43
CA ILE A 27 7.03 -1.95 15.08
C ILE A 27 7.75 -3.02 14.28
N VAL A 28 6.98 -3.89 13.64
CA VAL A 28 7.48 -4.95 12.76
C VAL A 28 6.97 -4.69 11.34
N GLY A 29 7.90 -4.37 10.45
CA GLY A 29 7.70 -4.18 9.02
C GLY A 29 7.90 -5.46 8.23
N SER A 30 6.84 -5.94 7.57
CA SER A 30 6.88 -7.03 6.62
C SER A 30 7.18 -6.49 5.22
N ARG A 31 8.29 -6.94 4.61
CA ARG A 31 8.66 -6.51 3.25
C ARG A 31 7.75 -7.07 2.17
N SER A 32 7.13 -8.22 2.44
CA SER A 32 6.26 -8.91 1.49
C SER A 32 5.35 -9.84 2.28
N HIS A 33 4.05 -9.58 2.28
CA HIS A 33 3.09 -10.38 3.01
C HIS A 33 3.17 -11.86 2.63
N GLY A 34 3.05 -12.75 3.61
CA GLY A 34 3.07 -14.20 3.42
C GLY A 34 4.43 -14.80 3.05
N HIS A 35 5.47 -13.99 2.88
CA HIS A 35 6.80 -14.51 2.55
C HIS A 35 7.51 -15.01 3.81
N ARG A 36 8.19 -16.15 3.66
CA ARG A 36 8.98 -16.77 4.71
C ARG A 36 10.07 -15.82 5.23
N ILE A 37 10.12 -15.64 6.55
CA ILE A 37 11.21 -14.98 7.26
C ILE A 37 12.49 -15.84 7.22
N SER A 38 13.65 -15.21 7.18
CA SER A 38 14.93 -15.92 7.39
C SER A 38 15.01 -16.46 8.81
N GLU A 39 15.44 -17.71 8.97
CA GLU A 39 15.54 -18.39 10.27
C GLU A 39 16.40 -17.62 11.27
N ASP A 40 17.54 -17.08 10.82
CA ASP A 40 18.45 -16.24 11.62
C ASP A 40 17.78 -14.97 12.19
N SER A 41 16.60 -14.59 11.68
CA SER A 41 15.85 -13.41 12.14
C SER A 41 14.69 -13.75 13.07
N ILE A 42 14.33 -15.02 13.22
CA ILE A 42 13.19 -15.45 14.04
C ILE A 42 13.46 -15.10 15.51
N ASP A 43 14.61 -15.51 16.05
CA ASP A 43 14.94 -15.26 17.45
C ASP A 43 14.99 -13.76 17.76
N LYS A 44 15.54 -12.96 16.84
CA LYS A 44 15.56 -11.50 16.98
C LYS A 44 14.14 -10.92 17.02
N LEU A 45 13.26 -11.38 16.13
CA LEU A 45 11.86 -10.98 16.09
C LEU A 45 11.12 -11.37 17.38
N VAL A 46 11.17 -12.65 17.77
CA VAL A 46 10.52 -13.16 18.99
C VAL A 46 10.99 -12.40 20.22
N ASN A 47 12.30 -12.18 20.37
CA ASN A 47 12.85 -11.45 21.51
C ASN A 47 12.38 -9.98 21.55
N SER A 48 12.22 -9.33 20.40
CA SER A 48 11.72 -7.94 20.36
C SER A 48 10.25 -7.81 20.82
N LEU A 49 9.48 -8.90 20.77
CA LEU A 49 8.05 -8.96 21.10
C LEU A 49 7.77 -9.36 22.55
N LYS A 50 8.80 -9.58 23.37
CA LYS A 50 8.63 -9.90 24.79
C LYS A 50 7.87 -8.78 25.51
N ASN A 51 6.99 -9.17 26.44
CA ASN A 51 6.17 -8.29 27.28
C ASN A 51 5.21 -7.36 26.51
N VAL A 52 4.93 -7.66 25.24
CA VAL A 52 3.88 -6.96 24.50
C VAL A 52 2.54 -7.19 25.19
N VAL A 53 1.78 -6.12 25.39
CA VAL A 53 0.47 -6.15 26.07
C VAL A 53 -0.71 -6.11 25.09
N ALA A 54 -0.48 -5.66 23.85
CA ALA A 54 -1.47 -5.62 22.79
C ALA A 54 -0.80 -5.57 21.41
N LEU A 55 -1.48 -6.11 20.39
CA LEU A 55 -1.00 -6.17 19.02
C LEU A 55 -1.98 -5.47 18.06
N LYS A 56 -1.43 -4.66 17.14
CA LYS A 56 -2.14 -4.11 15.99
C LYS A 56 -1.57 -4.71 14.70
N MET A 57 -2.41 -5.18 13.78
CA MET A 57 -1.94 -5.76 12.51
C MET A 57 -2.61 -5.16 11.27
N GLU A 58 -1.90 -5.14 10.13
CA GLU A 58 -2.43 -4.72 8.82
C GLU A 58 -3.12 -5.86 8.06
N GLY A 59 -4.38 -5.62 7.68
CA GLY A 59 -5.24 -6.63 7.05
C GLY A 59 -6.21 -7.20 8.08
N ASP A 60 -7.10 -8.09 7.63
CA ASP A 60 -8.04 -8.78 8.51
C ASP A 60 -7.47 -10.11 9.04
N GLU A 61 -8.15 -10.70 10.02
CA GLU A 61 -7.72 -11.97 10.63
C GLU A 61 -7.64 -13.13 9.63
N ARG A 62 -8.56 -13.19 8.66
CA ARG A 62 -8.66 -14.30 7.69
C ARG A 62 -7.48 -14.30 6.73
N MET A 63 -6.96 -13.11 6.38
CA MET A 63 -5.76 -12.97 5.57
C MET A 63 -4.60 -13.81 6.12
N TYR A 64 -4.45 -13.92 7.45
CA TYR A 64 -3.32 -14.63 8.07
C TYR A 64 -3.47 -16.14 8.11
N GLU A 65 -4.69 -16.66 7.95
CA GLU A 65 -4.95 -18.11 7.91
C GLU A 65 -4.37 -18.74 6.63
N GLU A 66 -4.23 -17.95 5.57
CA GLU A 66 -3.74 -18.40 4.26
C GLU A 66 -2.23 -18.16 4.06
N LEU A 67 -1.56 -17.47 5.00
CA LEU A 67 -0.15 -17.16 4.89
C LEU A 67 0.74 -18.35 5.26
N HIS A 68 1.97 -18.32 4.76
CA HIS A 68 2.99 -19.28 5.18
C HIS A 68 3.20 -19.20 6.70
N PRO A 69 3.27 -20.33 7.45
CA PRO A 69 3.37 -20.31 8.92
C PRO A 69 4.61 -19.59 9.47
N LEU A 70 5.67 -19.53 8.66
CA LEU A 70 6.89 -18.75 8.94
C LEU A 70 6.89 -17.38 8.25
N SER A 71 5.74 -16.80 7.93
CA SER A 71 5.69 -15.40 7.50
C SER A 71 5.91 -14.47 8.68
N THR A 72 6.34 -13.24 8.42
CA THR A 72 6.57 -12.24 9.48
C THR A 72 5.32 -12.05 10.33
N GLU A 73 4.16 -11.95 9.70
CA GLU A 73 2.88 -11.67 10.36
C GLU A 73 2.44 -12.83 11.26
N VAL A 74 2.54 -14.06 10.76
CA VAL A 74 2.19 -15.26 11.54
C VAL A 74 3.14 -15.42 12.72
N VAL A 75 4.45 -15.25 12.51
CA VAL A 75 5.44 -15.33 13.60
C VAL A 75 5.18 -14.25 14.64
N VAL A 76 4.88 -13.00 14.25
CA VAL A 76 4.50 -11.94 15.20
C VAL A 76 3.28 -12.35 16.01
N LYS A 77 2.20 -12.77 15.33
CA LYS A 77 0.93 -13.14 15.97
C LYS A 77 1.11 -14.29 16.97
N THR A 78 1.87 -15.31 16.61
CA THR A 78 2.15 -16.44 17.51
C THR A 78 3.06 -16.04 18.67
N SER A 79 4.05 -15.18 18.43
CA SER A 79 5.05 -14.78 19.44
C SER A 79 4.47 -13.94 20.58
N VAL A 80 3.48 -13.09 20.29
CA VAL A 80 2.82 -12.27 21.32
C VAL A 80 1.79 -13.06 22.13
N GLY A 81 1.43 -14.28 21.71
CA GLY A 81 0.47 -15.13 22.42
C GLY A 81 -0.96 -14.56 22.43
N SER A 82 -1.65 -14.71 23.56
CA SER A 82 -3.07 -14.37 23.72
C SER A 82 -3.36 -12.90 24.05
N VAL A 83 -2.49 -11.98 23.63
CA VAL A 83 -2.72 -10.54 23.86
C VAL A 83 -3.90 -10.03 23.02
N PRO A 84 -4.63 -9.00 23.50
CA PRO A 84 -5.60 -8.29 22.69
C PRO A 84 -5.01 -7.92 21.33
N THR A 85 -5.65 -8.38 20.26
CA THR A 85 -5.23 -8.10 18.89
C THR A 85 -6.32 -7.34 18.18
N SER A 86 -5.97 -6.24 17.54
CA SER A 86 -6.87 -5.52 16.65
C SER A 86 -6.25 -5.35 15.28
N TYR A 87 -7.09 -5.10 14.29
CA TYR A 87 -6.71 -5.01 12.89
C TYR A 87 -6.95 -3.59 12.38
N PHE A 88 -6.14 -3.14 11.43
CA PHE A 88 -6.40 -1.91 10.71
C PHE A 88 -7.69 -2.03 9.87
N PRO A 89 -8.40 -0.92 9.60
CA PRO A 89 -9.57 -0.95 8.73
C PRO A 89 -9.26 -1.58 7.35
N GLU A 90 -10.19 -2.39 6.85
CA GLU A 90 -10.05 -3.05 5.53
C GLU A 90 -10.21 -2.04 4.39
N SER A 91 -9.33 -2.13 3.39
CA SER A 91 -9.24 -1.16 2.29
C SER A 91 -10.45 -1.12 1.34
N ASP A 92 -11.24 -2.18 1.29
CA ASP A 92 -12.45 -2.31 0.47
C ASP A 92 -13.70 -1.73 1.16
N LYS A 93 -13.63 -1.56 2.49
CA LYS A 93 -14.64 -0.87 3.31
C LYS A 93 -14.34 0.63 3.49
N GLU A 94 -13.14 1.06 3.14
CA GLU A 94 -12.75 2.47 3.17
C GLU A 94 -13.41 3.24 2.01
N ASP A 95 -14.07 4.35 2.31
CA ASP A 95 -14.61 5.29 1.32
C ASP A 95 -13.48 6.13 0.68
N LEU A 96 -12.50 5.44 0.08
CA LEU A 96 -11.29 6.02 -0.47
C LEU A 96 -11.60 7.02 -1.58
N GLY A 97 -12.68 6.79 -2.36
CA GLY A 97 -13.17 7.75 -3.33
C GLY A 97 -13.49 9.11 -2.71
N LYS A 98 -14.33 9.17 -1.67
CA LYS A 98 -14.62 10.46 -1.02
C LYS A 98 -13.36 11.08 -0.39
N LYS A 99 -12.45 10.25 0.14
CA LYS A 99 -11.20 10.76 0.69
C LYS A 99 -10.33 11.38 -0.39
N LEU A 100 -10.10 10.72 -1.53
CA LEU A 100 -9.29 11.25 -2.63
C LEU A 100 -9.75 12.62 -3.11
N LEU A 101 -11.05 12.81 -3.30
CA LEU A 101 -11.60 14.09 -3.74
C LEU A 101 -11.31 15.22 -2.73
N LYS A 102 -11.28 14.94 -1.42
CA LYS A 102 -10.88 15.91 -0.37
C LYS A 102 -9.41 16.34 -0.50
N TYR A 103 -8.58 15.54 -1.17
CA TYR A 103 -7.17 15.81 -1.44
C TYR A 103 -6.91 16.41 -2.83
N ASN A 104 -7.97 16.86 -3.53
CA ASN A 104 -7.91 17.46 -4.87
C ASN A 104 -7.29 16.53 -5.92
N VAL A 105 -7.45 15.21 -5.77
CA VAL A 105 -7.06 14.26 -6.81
C VAL A 105 -8.11 14.32 -7.94
N PRO A 106 -7.69 14.55 -9.20
CA PRO A 106 -8.60 14.50 -10.34
C PRO A 106 -9.22 13.11 -10.49
N GLU A 107 -10.52 13.06 -10.83
CA GLU A 107 -11.24 11.79 -11.00
C GLU A 107 -10.58 10.94 -12.10
N GLU A 108 -10.14 11.60 -13.16
CA GLU A 108 -9.49 11.01 -14.33
C GLU A 108 -8.23 10.23 -13.94
N MET A 109 -7.46 10.72 -12.95
CA MET A 109 -6.25 10.04 -12.48
C MET A 109 -6.59 8.69 -11.81
N VAL A 110 -7.74 8.61 -11.13
CA VAL A 110 -8.24 7.37 -10.52
C VAL A 110 -8.71 6.40 -11.60
N GLU A 111 -9.40 6.91 -12.61
CA GLU A 111 -9.88 6.15 -13.76
C GLU A 111 -8.73 5.53 -14.56
N ILE A 112 -7.58 6.21 -14.66
CA ILE A 112 -6.35 5.70 -15.29
C ILE A 112 -5.66 4.68 -14.39
N TYR A 113 -5.61 4.96 -13.08
CA TYR A 113 -4.91 4.10 -12.12
C TYR A 113 -5.46 2.68 -12.11
N ILE A 114 -6.79 2.50 -12.14
CA ILE A 114 -7.42 1.19 -11.95
C ILE A 114 -7.03 0.18 -13.05
N PRO A 115 -7.16 0.49 -14.35
CA PRO A 115 -6.66 -0.37 -15.43
C PRO A 115 -5.17 -0.66 -15.31
N LEU A 116 -4.35 0.35 -15.01
CA LEU A 116 -2.89 0.18 -14.90
C LEU A 116 -2.50 -0.70 -13.70
N ALA A 117 -3.19 -0.57 -12.58
CA ALA A 117 -2.99 -1.43 -11.41
C ALA A 117 -3.33 -2.88 -11.75
N HIS A 118 -4.40 -3.12 -12.52
CA HIS A 118 -4.75 -4.46 -12.98
C HIS A 118 -3.70 -5.04 -13.94
N ILE A 119 -3.21 -4.27 -14.91
CA ILE A 119 -2.13 -4.67 -15.84
C ILE A 119 -0.87 -5.06 -15.06
N ARG A 120 -0.51 -4.24 -14.07
CA ARG A 120 0.66 -4.46 -13.21
C ARG A 120 0.56 -5.77 -12.42
N LEU A 121 -0.62 -6.10 -11.90
CA LEU A 121 -0.83 -7.32 -11.10
C LEU A 121 -0.87 -8.60 -11.93
N ASN A 122 -1.12 -8.49 -13.24
CA ASN A 122 -1.22 -9.62 -14.16
C ASN A 122 -0.02 -9.69 -15.13
N ASP A 123 1.18 -9.33 -14.66
CA ASP A 123 2.45 -9.42 -15.38
C ASP A 123 2.44 -8.82 -16.81
N GLY A 124 1.65 -7.77 -17.02
CA GLY A 124 1.64 -7.05 -18.30
C GLY A 124 0.99 -7.81 -19.46
N VAL A 125 0.11 -8.78 -19.18
CA VAL A 125 -0.81 -9.31 -20.21
C VAL A 125 -1.48 -8.11 -20.89
N LEU A 126 -1.32 -8.02 -22.21
CA LEU A 126 -1.87 -6.95 -23.05
C LEU A 126 -3.36 -6.79 -22.73
N TYR A 127 -3.70 -5.68 -22.09
CA TYR A 127 -5.07 -5.40 -21.71
C TYR A 127 -5.91 -5.18 -22.97
N ASN A 128 -7.01 -5.93 -23.08
CA ASN A 128 -8.04 -5.63 -24.06
C ASN A 128 -8.88 -4.45 -23.51
N PRO A 129 -8.91 -3.28 -24.17
CA PRO A 129 -9.72 -2.13 -23.74
C PRO A 129 -11.18 -2.48 -23.43
N ASP A 130 -11.75 -3.49 -24.09
CA ASP A 130 -13.12 -3.97 -23.85
C ASP A 130 -13.38 -4.43 -22.39
N GLY A 131 -12.32 -4.76 -21.64
CA GLY A 131 -12.42 -5.16 -20.23
C GLY A 131 -12.50 -3.99 -19.24
N ILE A 132 -12.18 -2.75 -19.66
CA ILE A 132 -12.05 -1.59 -18.77
C ILE A 132 -13.38 -1.29 -18.06
N PRO A 133 -14.53 -1.26 -18.75
CA PRO A 133 -15.79 -0.92 -18.09
C PRO A 133 -16.14 -1.87 -16.95
N LEU A 134 -15.92 -3.18 -17.13
CA LEU A 134 -16.18 -4.17 -16.10
C LEU A 134 -15.26 -3.99 -14.89
N LEU A 135 -13.96 -3.76 -15.13
CA LEU A 135 -12.98 -3.54 -14.07
C LEU A 135 -13.33 -2.30 -13.23
N LEU A 136 -13.77 -1.23 -13.88
CA LEU A 136 -14.20 0.01 -13.23
C LEU A 136 -15.49 -0.19 -12.43
N LEU A 137 -16.46 -0.93 -12.97
CA LEU A 137 -17.69 -1.30 -12.27
C LEU A 137 -17.40 -2.07 -10.98
N MET A 138 -16.45 -3.01 -11.01
CA MET A 138 -16.03 -3.75 -9.82
C MET A 138 -15.44 -2.85 -8.73
N ASN A 139 -14.92 -1.68 -9.09
CA ASN A 139 -14.30 -0.72 -8.18
C ASN A 139 -15.24 0.42 -7.73
N LYS A 140 -16.49 0.48 -8.22
CA LYS A 140 -17.44 1.56 -7.89
C LYS A 140 -17.78 1.70 -6.41
N LYS A 141 -17.71 0.62 -5.62
CA LYS A 141 -17.91 0.71 -4.17
C LYS A 141 -16.81 1.53 -3.49
N ARG A 142 -15.57 1.39 -3.97
CA ARG A 142 -14.38 2.06 -3.46
C ARG A 142 -14.22 3.46 -4.04
N PHE A 143 -14.61 3.65 -5.30
CA PHE A 143 -14.53 4.90 -6.06
C PHE A 143 -15.87 5.20 -6.72
N PHE A 144 -16.79 5.77 -5.96
CA PHE A 144 -18.20 5.96 -6.36
C PHE A 144 -18.41 6.90 -7.55
N PHE A 145 -17.46 7.82 -7.80
CA PHE A 145 -17.53 8.84 -8.85
C PHE A 145 -17.10 8.33 -10.24
N ILE A 146 -16.58 7.10 -10.33
CA ILE A 146 -16.07 6.57 -11.60
C ILE A 146 -17.18 6.49 -12.66
N ASP A 147 -16.88 7.05 -13.83
CA ASP A 147 -17.68 6.89 -15.05
C ASP A 147 -16.95 5.91 -15.99
N PRO A 148 -17.49 4.68 -16.19
CA PRO A 148 -16.85 3.69 -17.05
C PRO A 148 -16.67 4.12 -18.50
N VAL A 149 -17.58 4.93 -19.04
CA VAL A 149 -17.54 5.37 -20.45
C VAL A 149 -16.47 6.44 -20.61
N ARG A 150 -16.46 7.44 -19.71
CA ARG A 150 -15.42 8.48 -19.70
C ARG A 150 -14.03 7.86 -19.52
N ALA A 151 -13.89 6.92 -18.60
CA ALA A 151 -12.63 6.26 -18.31
C ALA A 151 -12.10 5.42 -19.49
N GLU A 152 -12.98 4.73 -20.22
CA GLU A 152 -12.59 4.00 -21.45
C GLU A 152 -12.06 4.94 -22.53
N ILE A 153 -12.72 6.09 -22.73
CA ILE A 153 -12.27 7.14 -23.65
C ILE A 153 -10.91 7.69 -23.20
N ASN A 154 -10.78 8.07 -21.93
CA ASN A 154 -9.54 8.59 -21.35
C ASN A 154 -8.38 7.62 -21.52
N PHE A 155 -8.60 6.33 -21.24
CA PHE A 155 -7.57 5.31 -21.38
C PHE A 155 -7.17 5.09 -22.83
N SER A 156 -8.12 5.14 -23.77
CA SER A 156 -7.85 5.07 -25.20
C SER A 156 -7.01 6.26 -25.68
N ASN A 157 -7.35 7.48 -25.24
CA ASN A 157 -6.58 8.69 -25.55
C ASN A 157 -5.15 8.59 -25.04
N ILE A 158 -4.94 8.08 -23.82
CA ILE A 158 -3.61 7.84 -23.25
C ILE A 158 -2.83 6.82 -24.08
N CYS A 159 -3.46 5.70 -24.46
CA CYS A 159 -2.81 4.69 -25.30
C CYS A 159 -2.36 5.27 -26.65
N ASN A 160 -3.22 6.05 -27.30
CA ASN A 160 -2.92 6.70 -28.58
C ASN A 160 -1.81 7.74 -28.44
N TYR A 161 -1.93 8.66 -27.47
CA TYR A 161 -0.93 9.69 -27.21
C TYR A 161 0.45 9.08 -26.92
N TRP A 162 0.52 7.98 -26.14
CA TRP A 162 1.78 7.27 -25.89
C TRP A 162 2.38 6.67 -27.16
N ALA A 163 1.54 6.14 -28.05
CA ALA A 163 1.99 5.55 -29.31
C ALA A 163 2.50 6.63 -30.28
N ASP A 164 1.73 7.69 -30.47
CA ASP A 164 2.02 8.79 -31.40
C ASP A 164 3.31 9.53 -31.02
N ASN A 165 3.52 9.74 -29.72
CA ASN A 165 4.71 10.40 -29.18
C ASN A 165 5.87 9.44 -28.88
N LYS A 166 5.74 8.15 -29.22
CA LYS A 166 6.77 7.10 -28.99
C LYS A 166 7.28 7.06 -27.54
N LEU A 167 6.39 7.26 -26.58
CA LEU A 167 6.71 7.29 -25.15
C LEU A 167 6.93 5.87 -24.60
N ASN A 168 7.68 5.77 -23.51
CA ASN A 168 7.97 4.48 -22.89
C ASN A 168 6.75 3.95 -22.12
N LYS A 169 6.21 2.80 -22.51
CA LYS A 169 5.06 2.16 -21.84
C LYS A 169 5.30 1.87 -20.35
N LYS A 170 6.56 1.69 -19.92
CA LYS A 170 6.90 1.51 -18.49
C LYS A 170 6.56 2.75 -17.65
N ASP A 171 6.46 3.92 -18.27
CA ASP A 171 6.11 5.15 -17.58
C ASP A 171 4.69 5.11 -17.00
N LEU A 172 3.75 4.42 -17.67
CA LEU A 172 2.41 4.20 -17.14
C LEU A 172 2.43 3.31 -15.88
N LEU A 173 3.32 2.31 -15.83
CA LEU A 173 3.51 1.50 -14.62
C LEU A 173 4.11 2.31 -13.48
N HIS A 174 5.06 3.21 -13.79
CA HIS A 174 5.63 4.12 -12.82
C HIS A 174 4.58 5.05 -12.21
N PHE A 175 3.67 5.60 -13.01
CA PHE A 175 2.50 6.32 -12.52
C PHE A 175 1.65 5.44 -11.60
N SER A 176 1.32 4.21 -12.01
CA SER A 176 0.50 3.31 -11.18
C SER A 176 1.11 3.02 -9.81
N PHE A 177 2.42 2.78 -9.74
CA PHE A 177 3.13 2.62 -8.47
C PHE A 177 3.10 3.88 -7.60
N ASP A 178 3.27 5.04 -8.20
CA ASP A 178 3.27 6.31 -7.48
C ASP A 178 1.87 6.66 -6.94
N PHE A 179 0.85 6.52 -7.78
CA PHE A 179 -0.54 6.73 -7.39
C PHE A 179 -0.97 5.78 -6.25
N GLU A 180 -0.57 4.51 -6.30
CA GLU A 180 -0.82 3.55 -5.22
C GLU A 180 -0.19 3.99 -3.88
N LYS A 181 1.01 4.59 -3.90
CA LYS A 181 1.61 5.14 -2.69
C LYS A 181 0.79 6.31 -2.16
N PHE A 182 0.33 7.20 -3.03
CA PHE A 182 -0.49 8.33 -2.62
C PHE A 182 -1.82 7.85 -1.99
N LEU A 183 -2.42 6.79 -2.54
CA LEU A 183 -3.55 6.09 -1.91
C LEU A 183 -3.17 5.56 -0.51
N GLY A 184 -1.99 4.95 -0.39
CA GLY A 184 -1.43 4.49 0.89
C GLY A 184 -1.27 5.63 1.90
N ASP A 185 -0.78 6.80 1.49
CA ASP A 185 -0.61 7.96 2.35
C ASP A 185 -1.95 8.53 2.83
N ILE A 186 -2.97 8.56 1.96
CA ILE A 186 -4.35 8.91 2.36
C ILE A 186 -4.89 7.89 3.35
N ARG A 187 -4.67 6.60 3.10
CA ARG A 187 -5.13 5.53 3.99
C ARG A 187 -4.52 5.66 5.38
N GLU A 188 -3.20 5.82 5.41
CA GLU A 188 -2.43 6.08 6.61
C GLU A 188 -3.02 7.27 7.40
N TYR A 189 -3.19 8.41 6.74
CA TYR A 189 -3.61 9.64 7.39
C TYR A 189 -5.08 9.65 7.84
N GLU A 190 -6.02 9.23 6.99
CA GLU A 190 -7.46 9.33 7.27
C GLU A 190 -7.97 8.21 8.19
N PHE A 191 -7.36 7.02 8.12
CA PHE A 191 -7.87 5.84 8.83
C PHE A 191 -6.90 5.34 9.89
N TRP A 192 -5.62 5.13 9.55
CA TRP A 192 -4.70 4.49 10.47
C TRP A 192 -4.24 5.42 11.59
N MET A 193 -4.00 6.70 11.31
CA MET A 193 -3.60 7.66 12.34
C MET A 193 -4.59 7.75 13.51
N PRO A 194 -5.89 8.05 13.30
CA PRO A 194 -6.83 8.15 14.42
C PRO A 194 -6.95 6.81 15.18
N ASP A 195 -6.92 5.70 14.45
CA ASP A 195 -7.02 4.35 15.01
C ASP A 195 -5.77 3.96 15.83
N LEU A 196 -4.55 4.27 15.36
CA LEU A 196 -3.31 4.09 16.11
C LEU A 196 -3.24 4.97 17.36
N LYS A 197 -3.65 6.25 17.23
CA LYS A 197 -3.71 7.17 18.37
C LYS A 197 -4.66 6.64 19.46
N LYS A 198 -5.79 6.05 19.05
CA LYS A 198 -6.73 5.41 19.97
C LYS A 198 -6.10 4.13 20.57
N PHE A 199 -5.60 3.23 19.73
CA PHE A 199 -4.97 1.98 20.16
C PHE A 199 -3.85 2.22 21.18
N ARG A 200 -2.98 3.21 20.96
CA ARG A 200 -1.92 3.54 21.93
C ARG A 200 -2.47 4.01 23.28
N LYS A 201 -3.57 4.77 23.29
CA LYS A 201 -4.23 5.24 24.52
C LYS A 201 -4.92 4.12 25.30
N ASP A 202 -5.46 3.13 24.59
CA ASP A 202 -6.24 2.04 25.18
C ASP A 202 -5.37 1.04 25.97
N TYR A 203 -4.05 1.00 25.73
CA TYR A 203 -3.15 0.02 26.36
C TYR A 203 -1.94 0.68 27.06
N GLN A 204 -1.80 0.41 28.35
CA GLN A 204 -0.61 0.77 29.13
C GLN A 204 0.45 -0.34 29.06
N GLY A 205 1.68 0.03 28.72
CA GLY A 205 2.79 -0.91 28.50
C GLY A 205 3.25 -0.96 27.05
N LYS A 206 4.06 -1.97 26.73
CA LYS A 206 4.65 -2.19 25.41
C LYS A 206 3.63 -2.70 24.42
N ILE A 207 3.33 -1.95 23.36
CA ILE A 207 2.46 -2.42 22.28
C ILE A 207 3.27 -2.88 21.06
N ALA A 208 2.69 -3.77 20.25
CA ALA A 208 3.27 -4.16 18.96
C ALA A 208 2.39 -3.67 17.80
N VAL A 209 3.02 -3.22 16.71
CA VAL A 209 2.34 -2.96 15.44
C VAL A 209 3.03 -3.73 14.32
N CYS A 210 2.30 -4.61 13.64
CA CYS A 210 2.76 -5.37 12.49
C CYS A 210 2.12 -4.82 11.21
N SER A 211 2.93 -4.36 10.25
CA SER A 211 2.44 -3.77 8.99
C SER A 211 3.43 -3.99 7.87
N GLY A 212 3.07 -3.68 6.62
CA GLY A 212 4.00 -3.59 5.52
C GLY A 212 5.16 -2.64 5.83
N ASP A 213 6.38 -2.98 5.40
CA ASP A 213 7.61 -2.23 5.69
C ASP A 213 7.51 -0.74 5.30
N TYR A 214 6.76 -0.46 4.23
CA TYR A 214 6.45 0.88 3.74
C TYR A 214 5.77 1.79 4.79
N HIS A 215 4.95 1.21 5.68
CA HIS A 215 4.16 1.96 6.66
C HIS A 215 4.92 2.24 7.97
N THR A 216 6.04 1.56 8.21
CA THR A 216 6.73 1.57 9.51
C THR A 216 7.12 2.97 9.98
N PHE A 217 7.58 3.84 9.07
CA PHE A 217 7.94 5.23 9.39
C PHE A 217 6.72 6.06 9.81
N PHE A 218 5.58 5.88 9.15
CA PHE A 218 4.34 6.55 9.51
C PHE A 218 3.87 6.11 10.90
N VAL A 219 3.80 4.80 11.13
CA VAL A 219 3.43 4.21 12.43
C VAL A 219 4.33 4.76 13.54
N LYS A 220 5.66 4.79 13.30
CA LYS A 220 6.64 5.31 14.27
C LYS A 220 6.35 6.76 14.65
N LYS A 221 6.08 7.64 13.66
CA LYS A 221 5.73 9.04 13.95
C LYS A 221 4.53 9.14 14.89
N ILE A 222 3.47 8.37 14.64
CA ILE A 222 2.27 8.38 15.50
C ILE A 222 2.60 7.91 16.91
N LEU A 223 3.34 6.81 17.05
CA LEU A 223 3.68 6.25 18.35
C LEU A 223 4.66 7.13 19.14
N ASP A 224 5.53 7.88 18.45
CA ASP A 224 6.37 8.95 19.03
C ASP A 224 5.58 10.21 19.43
N GLY A 225 4.26 10.24 19.22
CA GLY A 225 3.43 11.42 19.49
C GLY A 225 3.62 12.56 18.49
N LYS A 226 4.19 12.29 17.31
CA LYS A 226 4.41 13.28 16.25
C LYS A 226 3.24 13.27 15.26
N GLU A 227 2.89 14.45 14.75
CA GLU A 227 1.89 14.56 13.70
C GLU A 227 2.53 14.27 12.33
N PRO A 228 1.99 13.33 11.53
CA PRO A 228 2.45 13.12 10.18
C PRO A 228 1.96 14.27 9.30
N GLN A 229 2.65 14.48 8.18
CA GLN A 229 2.21 15.46 7.20
C GLN A 229 0.94 14.95 6.52
N LYS A 230 -0.05 15.84 6.40
CA LYS A 230 -1.25 15.59 5.60
C LYS A 230 -0.85 15.33 4.13
N PRO A 231 -1.43 14.30 3.47
CA PRO A 231 -1.23 14.08 2.04
C PRO A 231 -1.58 15.32 1.23
N ASP A 232 -0.86 15.52 0.12
CA ASP A 232 -0.95 16.72 -0.70
C ASP A 232 -0.72 16.35 -2.15
N TRP A 233 -1.80 16.24 -2.93
CA TRP A 233 -1.73 15.86 -4.33
C TRP A 233 -0.89 16.81 -5.17
N VAL A 234 -0.84 18.10 -4.85
CA VAL A 234 -0.10 19.07 -5.68
C VAL A 234 1.41 18.83 -5.56
N ASN A 235 1.89 18.47 -4.38
CA ASN A 235 3.33 18.34 -4.10
C ASN A 235 3.76 16.89 -3.79
N HIS A 236 2.92 15.88 -4.07
CA HIS A 236 3.19 14.49 -3.69
C HIS A 236 4.46 13.95 -4.36
N ILE A 237 4.71 14.33 -5.62
CA ILE A 237 5.90 13.91 -6.36
C ILE A 237 7.18 14.41 -5.67
N ASP A 238 7.20 15.66 -5.20
CA ASP A 238 8.37 16.26 -4.56
C ASP A 238 8.62 15.74 -3.13
N LYS A 239 7.55 15.29 -2.45
CA LYS A 239 7.61 14.80 -1.06
C LYS A 239 7.58 13.28 -0.94
N ARG A 240 7.72 12.57 -2.06
CA ARG A 240 7.56 11.10 -2.14
C ARG A 240 8.56 10.37 -1.26
N ARG A 241 8.14 9.25 -0.68
CA ARG A 241 9.06 8.25 -0.10
C ARG A 241 9.73 7.49 -1.24
N GLU A 242 11.06 7.45 -1.24
CA GLU A 242 11.85 6.68 -2.21
C GLU A 242 11.45 5.20 -2.20
N ASN A 243 11.31 4.60 -3.39
CA ASN A 243 10.99 3.18 -3.56
C ASN A 243 11.55 2.70 -4.89
N LEU A 244 12.15 1.51 -4.91
CA LEU A 244 12.77 0.87 -6.08
C LEU A 244 11.84 0.76 -7.31
N ASN A 245 10.51 0.75 -7.12
CA ASN A 245 9.54 0.54 -8.21
C ASN A 245 9.06 1.83 -8.90
N THR A 246 9.37 3.00 -8.33
CA THR A 246 9.10 4.32 -8.93
C THR A 246 10.39 4.95 -9.42
N PRO A 247 10.38 5.83 -10.44
CA PRO A 247 11.55 6.61 -10.81
C PRO A 247 12.11 7.34 -9.58
N GLN A 248 13.42 7.23 -9.36
CA GLN A 248 14.09 8.05 -8.33
C GLN A 248 14.24 9.50 -8.78
N ASP A 249 14.06 9.77 -10.07
CA ASP A 249 14.06 11.10 -10.64
C ASP A 249 12.65 11.72 -10.57
N ALA A 250 12.53 12.81 -9.81
CA ALA A 250 11.28 13.56 -9.63
C ALA A 250 10.82 14.20 -10.95
N GLU A 251 11.77 14.68 -11.77
CA GLU A 251 11.48 15.34 -13.04
C GLU A 251 10.99 14.33 -14.07
N LYS A 252 11.52 13.10 -14.03
CA LYS A 252 10.94 12.01 -14.82
C LYS A 252 9.48 11.80 -14.44
N LEU A 253 9.17 11.65 -13.15
CA LEU A 253 7.79 11.42 -12.71
C LEU A 253 6.87 12.59 -13.08
N LYS A 254 7.28 13.84 -12.85
CA LYS A 254 6.57 15.04 -13.32
C LYS A 254 6.29 15.01 -14.83
N SER A 255 7.27 14.58 -15.63
CA SER A 255 7.07 14.44 -17.07
C SER A 255 6.00 13.40 -17.43
N ILE A 256 5.90 12.31 -16.66
CA ILE A 256 4.86 11.29 -16.85
C ILE A 256 3.48 11.91 -16.58
N TYR A 257 3.34 12.64 -15.47
CA TYR A 257 2.09 13.30 -15.13
C TYR A 257 1.68 14.36 -16.16
N ARG A 258 2.62 15.18 -16.66
CA ARG A 258 2.34 16.12 -17.75
C ARG A 258 1.83 15.42 -19.02
N ASN A 259 2.48 14.33 -19.43
CA ASN A 259 2.04 13.55 -20.59
C ASN A 259 0.64 12.95 -20.40
N LEU A 260 0.29 12.54 -19.17
CA LEU A 260 -1.08 12.08 -18.86
C LEU A 260 -2.08 13.23 -18.98
N GLU A 261 -1.77 14.40 -18.43
CA GLU A 261 -2.62 15.59 -18.51
C GLU A 261 -2.82 16.06 -19.96
N GLU A 262 -1.78 16.03 -20.78
CA GLU A 262 -1.86 16.33 -22.22
C GLU A 262 -2.71 15.30 -22.96
N ALA A 263 -2.53 14.01 -22.67
CA ALA A 263 -3.33 12.95 -23.30
C ALA A 263 -4.82 13.02 -22.94
N LEU A 264 -5.15 13.55 -21.77
CA LEU A 264 -6.53 13.75 -21.32
C LEU A 264 -7.19 15.00 -21.93
N ASN A 265 -6.40 15.94 -22.46
CA ASN A 265 -6.85 17.18 -23.10
C ASN A 265 -6.33 17.26 -24.55
N PRO A 266 -6.75 16.34 -25.44
CA PRO A 266 -6.23 16.21 -26.79
C PRO A 266 -6.57 17.39 -27.72
#